data_AF-A0A522X0S8-F1
#
_entry.id   AF-A0A522X0S8-F1
#
_cell.length_a   1.000
_cell.length_b   1.000
_cell.length_c   1.000
_cell.angle_alpha   90.00
_cell.angle_beta   90.00
_cell.angle_gamma   90.00
#
_symmetry.space_group_name_H-M   'P 1'
#
loop_
_entity.id
_entity.type
_entity.pdbx_description
1 polymer ?
#
loop_
_entity_poly.entity_id
_entity_poly.type
_entity_poly.pdbx_seq_one_letter_code
_entity_poly.pdbx_strand_id
1 'polypeptide(L)'
;MTTEQNSPAIAGPVERRVSRPNATWSLSLDCECPSCGEYVDLLEYPDFWDGRRLDACEHDTERSLGVDVVCPECGHDFEVDLNY
;
A
#
# COMPACT_ATOMS: atom_id res chain seq x y z
N MET A 1 -41.62 -46.69 31.42
CA MET A 1 -40.34 -46.96 30.72
C MET A 1 -40.54 -46.57 29.28
N THR A 2 -40.21 -45.33 28.91
CA THR A 2 -40.24 -44.85 27.52
C THR A 2 -38.80 -44.86 27.00
N THR A 3 -38.54 -45.73 26.04
CA THR A 3 -37.21 -45.93 25.44
C THR A 3 -36.88 -44.76 24.51
N GLU A 4 -35.75 -44.10 24.75
CA GLU A 4 -35.15 -43.12 23.84
C GLU A 4 -34.78 -43.80 22.52
N GLN A 5 -35.18 -43.22 21.39
CA GLN A 5 -34.61 -43.54 20.08
C GLN A 5 -33.70 -42.38 19.69
N ASN A 6 -32.40 -42.56 19.94
CA ASN A 6 -31.36 -41.65 19.48
C ASN A 6 -30.94 -42.08 18.06
N SER A 7 -31.39 -41.36 17.04
CA SER A 7 -30.94 -41.56 15.65
C SER A 7 -29.69 -40.71 15.38
N PRO A 8 -28.63 -41.24 14.75
CA PRO A 8 -27.45 -40.46 14.46
C PRO A 8 -27.73 -39.49 13.30
N ALA A 9 -27.46 -38.21 13.52
CA ALA A 9 -27.46 -37.21 12.46
C ALA A 9 -26.34 -37.53 11.46
N ILE A 10 -26.71 -37.82 10.21
CA ILE A 10 -25.76 -38.01 9.12
C ILE A 10 -25.22 -36.63 8.76
N ALA A 11 -23.95 -36.37 9.06
CA ALA A 11 -23.27 -35.15 8.66
C ALA A 11 -23.23 -35.08 7.12
N GLY A 12 -23.83 -34.03 6.55
CA GLY A 12 -23.78 -33.75 5.13
C GLY A 12 -22.35 -33.47 4.64
N PRO A 13 -22.15 -33.37 3.31
CA PRO A 13 -20.83 -33.12 2.76
C PRO A 13 -20.32 -31.77 3.24
N VAL A 14 -19.14 -31.76 3.88
CA VAL A 14 -18.46 -30.53 4.27
C VAL A 14 -17.93 -29.89 2.98
N GLU A 15 -18.63 -28.88 2.46
CA GLU A 15 -18.18 -28.16 1.27
C GLU A 15 -16.83 -27.50 1.54
N ARG A 16 -15.81 -27.97 0.81
CA ARG A 16 -14.45 -27.47 0.92
C ARG A 16 -14.40 -26.08 0.28
N ARG A 17 -14.44 -25.01 1.10
CA ARG A 17 -14.20 -23.64 0.62
C ARG A 17 -12.82 -23.58 -0.04
N VAL A 18 -12.81 -23.43 -1.36
CA VAL A 18 -11.58 -23.10 -2.09
C VAL A 18 -11.24 -21.66 -1.75
N SER A 19 -10.18 -21.45 -0.97
CA SER A 19 -9.69 -20.10 -0.70
C SER A 19 -9.18 -19.49 -2.00
N ARG A 20 -9.59 -18.24 -2.29
CA ARG A 20 -9.03 -17.49 -3.42
C ARG A 20 -7.52 -17.29 -3.18
N PRO A 21 -6.68 -17.37 -4.22
CA PRO A 21 -5.27 -17.04 -4.08
C PRO A 21 -5.13 -15.57 -3.67
N ASN A 22 -4.22 -15.30 -2.74
CA ASN A 22 -3.84 -13.94 -2.38
C ASN A 22 -2.76 -13.45 -3.33
N ALA A 23 -2.78 -12.16 -3.64
CA ALA A 23 -1.72 -11.45 -4.35
C ALA A 23 -1.27 -10.25 -3.51
N THR A 24 0.00 -9.89 -3.65
CA THR A 24 0.59 -8.71 -3.02
C THR A 24 0.88 -7.67 -4.09
N TRP A 25 0.58 -6.40 -3.80
CA TRP A 25 0.96 -5.24 -4.60
C TRP A 25 1.89 -4.37 -3.72
N SER A 26 3.00 -3.89 -4.29
CA SER A 26 3.86 -2.82 -3.78
C SER A 26 3.88 -1.58 -4.69
N LEU A 27 3.95 -0.38 -4.11
CA LEU A 27 4.16 0.90 -4.81
C LEU A 27 5.42 1.55 -4.22
N SER A 28 6.23 2.18 -5.06
CA SER A 28 7.38 3.03 -4.69
C SER A 28 7.27 4.37 -5.40
N LEU A 29 7.79 5.44 -4.78
CA LEU A 29 7.96 6.77 -5.37
C LEU A 29 9.45 7.09 -5.42
N ASP A 30 10.10 6.48 -6.40
CA ASP A 30 11.55 6.53 -6.50
C ASP A 30 12.07 7.88 -7.01
N CYS A 31 13.08 8.43 -6.33
CA CYS A 31 13.66 9.74 -6.63
C CYS A 31 15.18 9.75 -6.40
N GLU A 32 15.92 10.45 -7.27
CA GLU A 32 17.35 10.74 -7.07
C GLU A 32 17.51 12.16 -6.50
N CYS A 33 18.16 12.29 -5.33
CA CYS A 33 18.40 13.59 -4.72
C CYS A 33 19.43 14.39 -5.54
N PRO A 34 19.11 15.62 -5.98
CA PRO A 34 20.02 16.42 -6.82
C PRO A 34 21.27 16.90 -6.07
N SER A 35 21.27 16.88 -4.74
CA SER A 35 22.41 17.34 -3.92
C SER A 35 23.39 16.22 -3.58
N CYS A 36 22.92 15.04 -3.16
CA CYS A 36 23.78 13.95 -2.70
C CYS A 36 23.83 12.75 -3.67
N GLY A 37 22.95 12.68 -4.66
CA GLY A 37 22.87 11.58 -5.61
C GLY A 37 22.28 10.28 -5.04
N GLU A 38 21.80 10.31 -3.79
CA GLU A 38 21.15 9.14 -3.18
C GLU A 38 19.79 8.88 -3.82
N TYR A 39 19.48 7.59 -3.99
CA TYR A 39 18.21 7.12 -4.50
C TYR A 39 17.30 6.79 -3.32
N VAL A 40 16.10 7.38 -3.30
CA VAL A 40 15.17 7.26 -2.19
C VAL A 40 13.78 6.87 -2.70
N ASP A 41 13.09 5.99 -1.97
CA ASP A 41 11.66 5.80 -2.11
C ASP A 41 10.94 6.74 -1.13
N LEU A 42 10.25 7.75 -1.66
CA LEU A 42 9.56 8.74 -0.84
C LEU A 42 8.43 8.14 0.02
N LEU A 43 7.95 6.93 -0.30
CA LEU A 43 6.94 6.22 0.51
C LEU A 43 7.52 5.53 1.74
N GLU A 44 8.84 5.34 1.83
CA GLU A 44 9.47 4.80 3.03
C GLU A 44 9.51 5.82 4.19
N TYR A 45 9.25 7.09 3.90
CA TYR A 45 9.34 8.19 4.86
C TYR A 45 7.93 8.70 5.24
N PRO A 46 7.58 8.71 6.54
CA PRO A 46 6.21 8.95 7.01
C PRO A 46 5.73 10.40 6.81
N ASP A 47 6.66 11.34 6.61
CA ASP A 47 6.42 12.76 6.39
C ASP A 47 5.98 13.09 4.96
N PHE A 48 6.22 12.20 3.98
CA PHE A 48 5.85 12.47 2.59
C PHE A 48 4.34 12.76 2.44
N TRP A 49 3.48 12.04 3.16
CA TRP A 49 2.03 12.26 3.11
C TRP A 49 1.51 13.32 4.08
N ASP A 50 2.34 13.81 5.01
CA ASP A 50 1.86 14.66 6.09
C ASP A 50 1.32 15.99 5.54
N GLY A 51 0.06 16.27 5.85
CA GLY A 51 -0.64 17.48 5.40
C GLY A 51 -0.95 17.57 3.91
N ARG A 52 -0.54 16.61 3.08
CA ARG A 52 -0.77 16.64 1.63
C ARG A 52 -2.17 16.16 1.27
N ARG A 53 -2.77 16.78 0.24
CA ARG A 53 -4.03 16.36 -0.37
C ARG A 53 -3.78 15.63 -1.69
N LEU A 54 -2.86 14.66 -1.66
CA LEU A 54 -2.52 13.81 -2.78
C LEU A 54 -3.17 12.44 -2.60
N ASP A 55 -3.70 11.89 -3.69
CA ASP A 55 -4.16 10.51 -3.72
C ASP A 55 -2.99 9.56 -4.07
N ALA A 56 -3.09 8.31 -3.63
CA ALA A 56 -2.16 7.27 -4.07
C ALA A 56 -2.28 7.10 -5.59
N CYS A 57 -1.15 7.15 -6.29
CA CYS A 57 -1.10 7.18 -7.76
C CYS A 57 -1.79 8.43 -8.37
N GLU A 58 -1.58 9.60 -7.78
CA GLU A 58 -1.86 10.87 -8.44
C GLU A 58 -0.72 11.27 -9.39
N HIS A 59 -1.07 11.59 -10.64
CA HIS A 59 -0.18 12.03 -11.73
C HIS A 59 -0.96 12.93 -12.69
N ASP A 60 -0.25 13.70 -13.52
CA ASP A 60 -0.84 14.56 -14.56
C ASP A 60 -1.91 15.56 -14.07
N THR A 61 -1.81 16.00 -12.81
CA THR A 61 -2.64 17.05 -12.23
C THR A 61 -1.81 18.24 -11.75
N GLU A 62 -2.45 19.37 -11.47
CA GLU A 62 -1.78 20.53 -10.87
C GLU A 62 -1.15 20.21 -9.50
N ARG A 63 -1.66 19.23 -8.76
CA ARG A 63 -1.15 18.90 -7.42
C ARG A 63 0.00 17.89 -7.47
N SER A 64 0.16 17.17 -8.57
CA SER A 64 1.27 16.22 -8.78
C SER A 64 2.53 16.88 -9.36
N LEU A 65 2.52 18.20 -9.57
CA LEU A 65 3.66 18.96 -10.10
C LEU A 65 4.29 19.82 -8.99
N GLY A 66 5.61 19.95 -9.00
CA GLY A 66 6.34 20.83 -8.08
C GLY A 66 6.13 20.48 -6.60
N VAL A 67 6.05 19.19 -6.27
CA VAL A 67 5.81 18.71 -4.91
C VAL A 67 7.09 18.90 -4.08
N ASP A 68 7.04 19.76 -3.07
CA ASP A 68 8.18 19.98 -2.16
C ASP A 68 8.56 18.69 -1.43
N VAL A 69 9.84 18.34 -1.39
CA VAL A 69 10.39 17.15 -0.72
C VAL A 69 11.70 17.53 -0.02
N VAL A 70 11.95 16.92 1.14
CA VAL A 70 13.23 17.01 1.83
C VAL A 70 13.96 15.68 1.68
N CYS A 71 15.21 15.71 1.22
CA CYS A 71 16.02 14.50 1.14
C CYS A 71 16.24 13.94 2.56
N PRO A 72 15.84 12.68 2.84
CA PRO A 72 16.00 12.10 4.18
C PRO A 72 17.47 11.87 4.55
N GLU A 73 18.36 11.72 3.55
CA GLU A 73 19.78 11.44 3.77
C GLU A 73 20.61 12.70 4.05
N CYS A 74 20.35 13.78 3.31
CA CYS A 74 21.17 15.01 3.39
C CYS A 74 20.42 16.27 3.83
N GLY A 75 19.09 16.19 3.97
CA GLY A 75 18.25 17.32 4.38
C GLY A 75 18.05 18.41 3.33
N HIS A 76 18.43 18.17 2.07
CA HIS A 76 18.24 19.14 0.98
C HIS A 76 16.76 19.23 0.57
N ASP A 77 16.21 20.44 0.51
CA ASP A 77 14.89 20.72 -0.04
C ASP A 77 14.93 20.78 -1.58
N PHE A 78 14.01 20.08 -2.24
CA PHE A 78 13.83 20.10 -3.70
C PHE A 78 12.39 19.79 -4.11
N GLU A 79 12.05 20.05 -5.37
CA GLU A 79 10.73 19.77 -5.92
C GLU A 79 10.75 18.50 -6.78
N VAL A 80 9.67 17.72 -6.72
CA VAL A 80 9.46 16.55 -7.60
C VAL A 80 8.14 16.66 -8.35
N ASP A 81 8.13 16.21 -9.60
CA ASP A 81 6.91 15.94 -10.34
C ASP A 81 6.58 14.45 -10.21
N LEU A 82 5.37 14.11 -9.75
CA LEU A 82 4.90 12.72 -9.59
C LEU A 82 4.50 12.13 -10.95
N ASN A 83 5.51 11.91 -11.80
CA ASN A 83 5.37 11.25 -13.09
C ASN A 83 5.85 9.80 -12.98
N TYR A 84 5.09 8.86 -13.54
CA TYR A 84 5.45 7.45 -13.65
C TYR A 84 4.92 6.81 -14.93
#